data_AF-A0A4Q9DV87-F1
#
_entry.id   AF-A0A4Q9DV87-F1
#
_cell.length_a   1.000
_cell.length_b   1.000
_cell.length_c   1.000
_cell.angle_alpha   90.00
_cell.angle_beta   90.00
_cell.angle_gamma   90.00
#
_symmetry.space_group_name_H-M   'P 1'
#
loop_
_entity.id
_entity.type
_entity.pdbx_description
1 polymer ?
#
loop_
_entity_poly.entity_id
_entity_poly.type
_entity_poly.pdbx_seq_one_letter_code
_entity_poly.pdbx_strand_id
1 'polypeptide(L)'
;MTFSTAFAFNDVGQEQAEAVSSLQARGVVSGIDAEHFAPKEKVSYGQSVQMIVKALNLNLDTIRFVKQPLATDYYTHVANDAWYADAFIIAHYNGLEIPKDANPHAAITREQFGDLLIRALEKKGNFPMIKMYININDNDQINPLYQGEMQRLLLFKITALDSGGNFNPKQELTRGEAATWVYNASQIVDKFAQKPPAAVEQVAVTVEKVTDDVNKVTLTREEKPNAGYGIAITGIRFGQDGQAVVTYTLTNPDPDSMNAAVITKAAASAYIASNYKAVAEPDASASGSN
;
A
#
# COMPACT_ATOMS: atom_id res chain seq x y z
N MET A 1 -31.50 30.90 10.01
CA MET A 1 -30.77 30.43 8.81
C MET A 1 -30.71 28.92 8.88
N THR A 2 -31.54 28.23 8.12
CA THR A 2 -31.50 26.77 7.98
C THR A 2 -30.32 26.43 7.08
N PHE A 3 -29.28 25.82 7.64
CA PHE A 3 -28.23 25.21 6.86
C PHE A 3 -28.85 24.02 6.12
N SER A 4 -28.98 24.09 4.80
CA SER A 4 -29.22 22.90 3.97
C SER A 4 -28.03 21.97 4.18
N THR A 5 -28.25 20.87 4.88
CA THR A 5 -27.29 19.77 4.96
C THR A 5 -27.14 19.17 3.57
N ALA A 6 -25.91 19.10 3.10
CA ALA A 6 -25.52 18.61 1.78
C ALA A 6 -26.18 17.26 1.44
N PHE A 7 -26.55 17.11 0.17
CA PHE A 7 -27.06 15.91 -0.53
C PHE A 7 -26.70 14.57 0.14
N ALA A 8 -27.54 14.10 1.06
CA ALA A 8 -27.51 12.72 1.49
C ALA A 8 -28.47 11.94 0.58
N PHE A 9 -27.99 10.84 -0.02
CA PHE A 9 -28.87 9.94 -0.74
C PHE A 9 -29.86 9.29 0.23
N ASN A 10 -31.15 9.28 -0.11
CA ASN A 10 -32.23 8.86 0.76
C ASN A 10 -32.27 7.34 0.99
N ASP A 11 -31.58 6.57 0.13
CA ASP A 11 -31.54 5.11 0.15
C ASP A 11 -30.27 4.52 0.78
N VAL A 12 -29.38 5.36 1.32
CA VAL A 12 -28.16 4.94 2.00
C VAL A 12 -28.41 4.76 3.49
N GLY A 13 -28.17 3.55 3.99
CA GLY A 13 -28.28 3.22 5.42
C GLY A 13 -27.20 3.89 6.26
N GLN A 14 -27.47 4.04 7.55
CA GLN A 14 -26.59 4.75 8.51
C GLN A 14 -25.14 4.25 8.50
N GLU A 15 -24.93 2.93 8.38
CA GLU A 15 -23.60 2.31 8.35
C GLU A 15 -22.74 2.72 7.14
N GLN A 16 -23.38 3.08 6.03
CA GLN A 16 -22.70 3.44 4.77
C GLN A 16 -22.71 4.96 4.51
N ALA A 17 -23.48 5.73 5.30
CA ALA A 17 -23.71 7.14 5.08
C ALA A 17 -22.40 7.95 5.05
N GLU A 18 -21.50 7.72 6.01
CA GLU A 18 -20.22 8.42 6.07
C GLU A 18 -19.34 8.08 4.85
N ALA A 19 -19.20 6.79 4.53
CA ALA A 19 -18.40 6.35 3.40
C ALA A 19 -18.88 6.96 2.08
N VAL A 20 -20.19 6.86 1.81
CA VAL A 20 -20.78 7.38 0.58
C VAL A 20 -20.68 8.91 0.52
N SER A 21 -21.00 9.62 1.61
CA SER A 21 -20.93 11.09 1.65
C SER A 21 -19.49 11.60 1.44
N SER A 22 -18.51 10.99 2.12
CA SER A 22 -17.09 11.33 1.96
C SER A 22 -16.60 11.10 0.52
N LEU A 23 -16.96 9.97 -0.08
CA LEU A 23 -16.56 9.64 -1.44
C LEU A 23 -17.26 10.52 -2.48
N GLN A 24 -18.52 10.89 -2.25
CA GLN A 24 -19.26 11.82 -3.11
C GLN A 24 -18.63 13.22 -3.05
N ALA A 25 -18.32 13.72 -1.86
CA ALA A 25 -17.66 15.02 -1.68
C ALA A 25 -16.29 15.10 -2.39
N ARG A 26 -15.60 13.97 -2.51
CA ARG A 26 -14.34 13.82 -3.26
C ARG A 26 -14.53 13.53 -4.76
N GLY A 27 -15.76 13.45 -5.26
CA GLY A 27 -16.05 13.14 -6.66
C GLY A 27 -15.71 11.70 -7.08
N VAL A 28 -15.49 10.80 -6.12
CA VAL A 28 -15.19 9.38 -6.38
C VAL A 28 -16.44 8.65 -6.84
N VAL A 29 -17.57 8.88 -6.14
CA VAL A 29 -18.84 8.25 -6.44
C VAL A 29 -19.91 9.30 -6.74
N SER A 30 -20.94 8.89 -7.46
CA SER A 30 -22.11 9.71 -7.79
C SER A 30 -23.37 8.87 -7.69
N GLY A 31 -24.51 9.50 -7.43
CA GLY A 31 -25.82 8.85 -7.43
C GLY A 31 -26.19 8.33 -8.80
N ILE A 32 -27.17 7.42 -8.84
CA ILE A 32 -27.85 7.08 -10.10
C ILE A 32 -28.79 8.21 -10.53
N ASP A 33 -29.21 9.03 -9.57
CA ASP A 33 -29.89 10.30 -9.75
C ASP A 33 -29.51 11.25 -8.58
N ALA A 34 -30.27 12.34 -8.40
CA ALA A 34 -30.01 13.35 -7.36
C ALA A 34 -30.32 12.87 -5.94
N GLU A 35 -31.17 11.85 -5.77
CA GLU A 35 -31.70 11.39 -4.49
C GLU A 35 -31.25 9.96 -4.13
N HIS A 36 -30.81 9.15 -5.09
CA HIS A 36 -30.51 7.73 -4.91
C HIS A 36 -29.08 7.35 -5.26
N PHE A 37 -28.47 6.54 -4.38
CA PHE A 37 -27.18 5.91 -4.58
C PHE A 37 -27.30 4.45 -5.08
N ALA A 38 -28.42 3.78 -4.87
CA ALA A 38 -28.58 2.35 -5.15
C ALA A 38 -27.51 1.46 -4.48
N PRO A 39 -27.33 1.53 -3.13
CA PRO A 39 -26.26 0.81 -2.43
C PRO A 39 -26.38 -0.71 -2.52
N LYS A 40 -27.58 -1.25 -2.77
CA LYS A 40 -27.85 -2.69 -2.84
C LYS A 40 -27.63 -3.29 -4.23
N GLU A 41 -27.49 -2.44 -5.25
CA GLU A 41 -27.23 -2.90 -6.61
C GLU A 41 -25.80 -3.44 -6.76
N LYS A 42 -25.62 -4.41 -7.67
CA LYS A 42 -24.30 -4.95 -7.96
C LYS A 42 -23.43 -3.90 -8.63
N VAL A 43 -22.18 -3.79 -8.20
CA VAL A 43 -21.22 -2.89 -8.83
C VAL A 43 -20.55 -3.60 -10.01
N SER A 44 -20.53 -2.93 -11.16
CA SER A 44 -19.84 -3.44 -12.33
C SER A 44 -18.33 -3.32 -12.20
N TYR A 45 -17.59 -4.17 -12.89
CA TYR A 45 -16.13 -4.17 -12.93
C TYR A 45 -15.58 -2.79 -13.32
N GLY A 46 -16.19 -2.12 -14.31
CA GLY A 46 -15.76 -0.80 -14.74
C GLY A 46 -16.01 0.30 -13.71
N GLN A 47 -17.14 0.25 -12.99
CA GLN A 47 -17.40 1.13 -11.85
C GLN A 47 -16.39 0.90 -10.72
N SER A 48 -16.03 -0.34 -10.45
CA SER A 48 -15.04 -0.70 -9.42
C SER A 48 -13.65 -0.14 -9.73
N VAL A 49 -13.16 -0.34 -10.96
CA VAL A 49 -11.85 0.20 -11.37
C VAL A 49 -11.84 1.72 -11.27
N GLN A 50 -12.89 2.40 -11.74
CA GLN A 50 -13.00 3.85 -11.61
C GLN A 50 -13.00 4.30 -10.15
N MET A 51 -13.77 3.63 -9.29
CA MET A 51 -13.88 3.97 -7.86
C MET A 51 -12.52 3.85 -7.16
N ILE A 52 -11.79 2.76 -7.40
CA ILE A 52 -10.46 2.50 -6.83
C ILE A 52 -9.46 3.56 -7.29
N VAL A 53 -9.37 3.81 -8.61
CA VAL A 53 -8.45 4.79 -9.20
C VAL A 53 -8.68 6.18 -8.62
N LYS A 54 -9.94 6.63 -8.58
CA LYS A 54 -10.29 7.97 -8.06
C LYS A 54 -10.03 8.09 -6.57
N ALA A 55 -10.46 7.12 -5.76
CA ALA A 55 -10.37 7.24 -4.30
C ALA A 55 -8.94 7.23 -3.77
N LEU A 56 -8.06 6.45 -4.41
CA LEU A 56 -6.65 6.37 -4.06
C LEU A 56 -5.80 7.37 -4.86
N ASN A 57 -6.43 8.20 -5.69
CA ASN A 57 -5.78 9.18 -6.55
C ASN A 57 -4.59 8.56 -7.29
N LEU A 58 -4.84 7.45 -7.99
CA LEU A 58 -3.89 6.86 -8.92
C LEU A 58 -3.84 7.74 -10.17
N ASN A 59 -2.64 7.99 -10.68
CA ASN A 59 -2.44 8.84 -11.86
C ASN A 59 -1.22 8.37 -12.66
N LEU A 60 -0.93 9.08 -13.74
CA LEU A 60 0.20 8.82 -14.64
C LEU A 60 1.15 10.02 -14.71
N ASP A 61 1.10 10.93 -13.74
CA ASP A 61 1.77 12.24 -13.79
C ASP A 61 3.30 12.12 -13.89
N THR A 62 3.85 11.00 -13.40
CA THR A 62 5.28 10.68 -13.43
C THR A 62 5.71 9.91 -14.66
N ILE A 63 4.77 9.45 -15.49
CA ILE A 63 5.06 8.67 -16.70
C ILE A 63 5.12 9.62 -17.90
N ARG A 64 6.06 9.37 -18.81
CA ARG A 64 6.19 10.10 -20.07
C ARG A 64 5.95 9.13 -21.22
N PHE A 65 4.90 9.40 -21.97
CA PHE A 65 4.52 8.58 -23.11
C PHE A 65 5.02 9.21 -24.40
N VAL A 66 5.66 8.40 -25.24
CA VAL A 66 5.97 8.79 -26.64
C VAL A 66 4.68 8.84 -27.47
N LYS A 67 3.74 7.94 -27.16
CA LYS A 67 2.39 7.89 -27.72
C LYS A 67 1.42 7.60 -26.58
N GLN A 68 0.32 8.35 -26.52
CA GLN A 68 -0.71 8.13 -25.50
C GLN A 68 -1.28 6.71 -25.62
N PRO A 69 -1.30 5.93 -24.53
CA PRO A 69 -1.86 4.58 -24.53
C PRO A 69 -3.38 4.62 -24.72
N LEU A 70 -3.92 3.59 -25.36
CA LEU A 70 -5.34 3.39 -25.54
C LEU A 70 -5.80 2.18 -24.71
N ALA A 71 -7.04 2.17 -24.22
CA ALA A 71 -7.55 1.05 -23.43
C ALA A 71 -7.56 -0.26 -24.23
N THR A 72 -7.89 -0.16 -25.52
CA THR A 72 -7.86 -1.28 -26.49
C THR A 72 -6.47 -1.87 -26.74
N ASP A 73 -5.39 -1.19 -26.36
CA ASP A 73 -4.04 -1.76 -26.39
C ASP A 73 -3.90 -2.92 -25.38
N TYR A 74 -4.71 -2.90 -24.31
CA TYR A 74 -4.60 -3.82 -23.17
C TYR A 74 -5.82 -4.70 -22.95
N TYR A 75 -7.03 -4.22 -23.29
CA TYR A 75 -8.29 -4.88 -22.94
C TYR A 75 -9.20 -5.06 -24.16
N THR A 76 -9.79 -6.24 -24.32
CA THR A 76 -10.62 -6.59 -25.48
C THR A 76 -12.05 -6.05 -25.41
N HIS A 77 -12.52 -5.72 -24.20
CA HIS A 77 -13.90 -5.27 -23.96
C HIS A 77 -14.01 -3.84 -23.43
N VAL A 78 -12.92 -3.07 -23.46
CA VAL A 78 -12.90 -1.66 -23.03
C VAL A 78 -12.69 -0.77 -24.25
N ALA A 79 -13.77 -0.12 -24.69
CA ALA A 79 -13.69 0.88 -25.76
C ALA A 79 -12.90 2.11 -25.31
N ASN A 80 -12.17 2.75 -26.23
CA ASN A 80 -11.30 3.88 -25.90
C ASN A 80 -12.06 5.14 -25.44
N ASP A 81 -13.34 5.28 -25.82
CA ASP A 81 -14.23 6.39 -25.50
C ASP A 81 -15.18 6.09 -24.32
N ALA A 82 -15.07 4.90 -23.71
CA ALA A 82 -15.86 4.56 -22.54
C ALA A 82 -15.49 5.47 -21.36
N TRP A 83 -16.49 5.86 -20.54
CA TRP A 83 -16.28 6.74 -19.39
C TRP A 83 -15.32 6.18 -18.32
N TYR A 84 -15.05 4.87 -18.35
CA TYR A 84 -14.09 4.18 -17.50
C TYR A 84 -12.75 3.88 -18.19
N ALA A 85 -12.57 4.18 -19.48
CA ALA A 85 -11.38 3.79 -20.25
C ALA A 85 -10.08 4.31 -19.61
N ASP A 86 -10.05 5.59 -19.24
CA ASP A 86 -8.89 6.21 -18.57
C ASP A 86 -8.57 5.52 -17.24
N ALA A 87 -9.58 5.09 -16.49
CA ALA A 87 -9.34 4.38 -15.23
C ALA A 87 -8.67 3.03 -15.46
N PHE A 88 -9.02 2.30 -16.53
CA PHE A 88 -8.35 1.04 -16.89
C PHE A 88 -6.91 1.25 -17.33
N ILE A 89 -6.63 2.33 -18.08
CA ILE A 89 -5.26 2.70 -18.46
C ILE A 89 -4.45 3.04 -17.21
N ILE A 90 -4.99 3.89 -16.32
CA ILE A 90 -4.33 4.27 -15.07
C ILE A 90 -4.05 3.02 -14.21
N ALA A 91 -5.05 2.15 -14.05
CA ALA A 91 -4.94 0.91 -13.31
C ALA A 91 -3.81 0.01 -13.87
N HIS A 92 -3.76 -0.18 -15.19
CA HIS A 92 -2.72 -0.98 -15.85
C HIS A 92 -1.31 -0.50 -15.50
N TYR A 93 -1.04 0.80 -15.68
CA TYR A 93 0.28 1.37 -15.41
C TYR A 93 0.61 1.47 -13.92
N ASN A 94 -0.40 1.44 -13.04
CA ASN A 94 -0.23 1.30 -11.61
C ASN A 94 -0.20 -0.17 -11.15
N GLY A 95 -0.06 -1.13 -12.07
CA GLY A 95 0.17 -2.54 -11.75
C GLY A 95 -1.05 -3.25 -11.15
N LEU A 96 -2.26 -2.77 -11.41
CA LEU A 96 -3.48 -3.52 -11.11
C LEU A 96 -3.63 -4.61 -12.17
N GLU A 97 -3.70 -5.86 -11.73
CA GLU A 97 -3.75 -7.04 -12.61
C GLU A 97 -5.18 -7.30 -13.09
N ILE A 98 -5.64 -6.50 -14.04
CA ILE A 98 -6.94 -6.70 -14.69
C ILE A 98 -6.77 -7.66 -15.87
N PRO A 99 -7.58 -8.74 -15.97
CA PRO A 99 -7.55 -9.63 -17.13
C PRO A 99 -7.83 -8.90 -18.44
N LYS A 100 -7.14 -9.29 -19.52
CA LYS A 100 -7.32 -8.71 -20.85
C LYS A 100 -8.76 -8.79 -21.36
N ASP A 101 -9.46 -9.88 -21.02
CA ASP A 101 -10.84 -10.18 -21.37
C ASP A 101 -11.85 -9.80 -20.27
N ALA A 102 -11.45 -8.99 -19.28
CA ALA A 102 -12.38 -8.51 -18.26
C ALA A 102 -13.54 -7.75 -18.91
N ASN A 103 -14.78 -8.16 -18.58
CA ASN A 103 -15.97 -7.48 -19.03
C ASN A 103 -16.31 -6.31 -18.08
N PRO A 104 -16.16 -5.04 -18.50
CA PRO A 104 -16.39 -3.90 -17.64
C PRO A 104 -17.85 -3.75 -17.18
N HIS A 105 -18.80 -4.41 -17.85
CA HIS A 105 -20.23 -4.37 -17.52
C HIS A 105 -20.68 -5.53 -16.62
N ALA A 106 -19.86 -6.56 -16.45
CA ALA A 106 -20.17 -7.66 -15.53
C ALA A 106 -20.01 -7.20 -14.07
N ALA A 107 -20.76 -7.81 -13.16
CA ALA A 107 -20.56 -7.60 -11.74
C ALA A 107 -19.18 -8.12 -11.31
N ILE A 108 -18.53 -7.40 -10.39
CA ILE A 108 -17.24 -7.84 -9.83
C ILE A 108 -17.47 -8.73 -8.61
N THR A 109 -16.63 -9.75 -8.44
CA THR A 109 -16.64 -10.55 -7.20
C THR A 109 -15.87 -9.87 -6.07
N ARG A 110 -16.12 -10.30 -4.84
CA ARG A 110 -15.43 -9.83 -3.63
C ARG A 110 -13.91 -10.01 -3.72
N GLU A 111 -13.43 -11.16 -4.20
CA GLU A 111 -11.99 -11.42 -4.33
C GLU A 111 -11.33 -10.56 -5.41
N GLN A 112 -12.00 -10.34 -6.55
CA GLN A 112 -11.48 -9.52 -7.64
C GLN A 112 -11.38 -8.06 -7.21
N PHE A 113 -12.43 -7.53 -6.58
CA PHE A 113 -12.41 -6.17 -6.05
C PHE A 113 -11.32 -6.00 -4.99
N GLY A 114 -11.20 -6.99 -4.09
CA GLY A 114 -10.22 -6.96 -3.02
C GLY A 114 -8.77 -6.96 -3.50
N ASP A 115 -8.46 -7.79 -4.50
CA ASP A 115 -7.14 -7.84 -5.13
C ASP A 115 -6.77 -6.48 -5.74
N LEU A 116 -7.66 -5.93 -6.57
CA LEU A 116 -7.44 -4.62 -7.20
C LEU A 116 -7.26 -3.51 -6.16
N LEU A 117 -8.06 -3.53 -5.09
CA LEU A 117 -8.02 -2.51 -4.05
C LEU A 117 -6.71 -2.56 -3.24
N ILE A 118 -6.24 -3.76 -2.86
CA ILE A 118 -4.99 -3.91 -2.10
C ILE A 118 -3.78 -3.54 -2.96
N ARG A 119 -3.73 -4.00 -4.22
CA ARG A 119 -2.66 -3.61 -5.14
C ARG A 119 -2.61 -2.10 -5.34
N ALA A 120 -3.77 -1.47 -5.50
CA ALA A 120 -3.87 -0.02 -5.61
C ALA A 120 -3.41 0.68 -4.33
N LEU A 121 -3.84 0.18 -3.16
CA LEU A 121 -3.46 0.71 -1.85
C LEU A 121 -1.93 0.71 -1.71
N GLU A 122 -1.28 -0.40 -2.04
CA GLU A 122 0.17 -0.57 -1.96
C GLU A 122 0.99 0.34 -2.88
N LYS A 123 0.36 0.94 -3.90
CA LYS A 123 1.00 2.01 -4.69
C LYS A 123 1.05 3.36 -3.99
N LYS A 124 0.29 3.54 -2.90
CA LYS A 124 0.22 4.81 -2.16
C LYS A 124 1.23 4.92 -1.03
N GLY A 125 1.90 3.84 -0.67
CA GLY A 125 2.93 3.89 0.36
C GLY A 125 3.35 2.50 0.85
N ASN A 126 4.30 2.50 1.78
CA ASN A 126 4.72 1.28 2.44
C ASN A 126 3.87 1.08 3.71
N PHE A 127 3.05 0.04 3.72
CA PHE A 127 2.19 -0.29 4.85
C PHE A 127 2.85 -1.37 5.71
N PRO A 128 2.61 -1.37 7.04
CA PRO A 128 3.20 -2.37 7.92
C PRO A 128 2.75 -3.78 7.53
N MET A 129 3.70 -4.69 7.42
CA MET A 129 3.41 -6.10 7.23
C MET A 129 2.95 -6.70 8.57
N ILE A 130 1.66 -7.01 8.67
CA ILE A 130 1.07 -7.60 9.87
C ILE A 130 1.28 -9.11 9.82
N LYS A 131 2.13 -9.66 10.69
CA LYS A 131 2.43 -11.11 10.79
C LYS A 131 1.36 -11.88 11.57
N MET A 132 0.09 -11.64 11.25
CA MET A 132 -1.05 -12.41 11.76
C MET A 132 -1.71 -13.14 10.61
N TYR A 133 -2.26 -14.31 10.89
CA TYR A 133 -3.05 -15.09 9.94
C TYR A 133 -4.48 -15.16 10.44
N ILE A 134 -5.43 -14.68 9.62
CA ILE A 134 -6.85 -14.78 9.92
C ILE A 134 -7.37 -16.06 9.27
N ASN A 135 -7.96 -16.95 10.05
CA ASN A 135 -8.58 -18.15 9.49
C ASN A 135 -9.82 -17.77 8.67
N ILE A 136 -9.83 -18.14 7.39
CA ILE A 136 -10.97 -17.97 6.48
C ILE A 136 -11.53 -19.36 6.19
N ASN A 137 -12.79 -19.61 6.52
CA ASN A 137 -13.37 -20.95 6.45
C ASN A 137 -13.52 -21.47 5.01
N ASP A 138 -13.77 -20.58 4.05
CA ASP A 138 -13.90 -20.85 2.62
C ASP A 138 -12.64 -20.44 1.83
N ASN A 139 -11.45 -20.51 2.45
CA ASN A 139 -10.18 -20.12 1.83
C ASN A 139 -9.84 -20.92 0.55
N ASP A 140 -10.33 -22.16 0.46
CA ASP A 140 -10.18 -23.03 -0.70
C ASP A 140 -10.97 -22.54 -1.93
N GLN A 141 -11.96 -21.67 -1.74
CA GLN A 141 -12.69 -21.02 -2.83
C GLN A 141 -12.01 -19.75 -3.34
N ILE A 142 -11.04 -19.20 -2.61
CA ILE A 142 -10.28 -18.02 -3.02
C ILE A 142 -9.33 -18.42 -4.14
N ASN A 143 -9.26 -17.62 -5.21
CA ASN A 143 -8.20 -17.79 -6.21
C ASN A 143 -6.83 -17.77 -5.51
N PRO A 144 -5.96 -18.78 -5.68
CA PRO A 144 -4.66 -18.83 -5.02
C PRO A 144 -3.81 -17.57 -5.20
N LEU A 145 -3.96 -16.88 -6.32
CA LEU A 145 -3.26 -15.62 -6.60
C LEU A 145 -3.74 -14.42 -5.76
N TYR A 146 -4.91 -14.51 -5.13
CA TYR A 146 -5.54 -13.44 -4.37
C TYR A 146 -5.52 -13.68 -2.85
N GLN A 147 -5.04 -14.85 -2.39
CA GLN A 147 -5.09 -15.22 -0.97
C GLN A 147 -4.33 -14.23 -0.07
N GLY A 148 -3.19 -13.74 -0.53
CA GLY A 148 -2.40 -12.74 0.20
C GLY A 148 -3.14 -11.42 0.36
N GLU A 149 -3.81 -10.98 -0.71
CA GLU A 149 -4.60 -9.75 -0.76
C GLU A 149 -5.84 -9.86 0.13
N MET A 150 -6.52 -11.01 0.15
CA MET A 150 -7.67 -11.23 1.03
C MET A 150 -7.28 -11.19 2.50
N GLN A 151 -6.12 -11.78 2.87
CA GLN A 151 -5.58 -11.65 4.22
C GLN A 151 -5.30 -10.19 4.56
N ARG A 152 -4.66 -9.43 3.67
CA ARG A 152 -4.35 -7.99 3.89
C ARG A 152 -5.62 -7.15 4.05
N LEU A 153 -6.66 -7.39 3.25
CA LEU A 153 -7.96 -6.73 3.41
C LEU A 153 -8.51 -6.87 4.84
N LEU A 154 -8.48 -8.09 5.38
CA LEU A 154 -8.99 -8.41 6.71
C LEU A 154 -8.08 -7.84 7.81
N LEU A 155 -6.77 -7.95 7.67
CA LEU A 155 -5.78 -7.44 8.63
C LEU A 155 -5.81 -5.91 8.73
N PHE A 156 -6.01 -5.23 7.61
CA PHE A 156 -6.21 -3.79 7.55
C PHE A 156 -7.62 -3.35 7.96
N LYS A 157 -8.52 -4.30 8.25
CA LYS A 157 -9.91 -4.04 8.62
C LYS A 157 -10.66 -3.23 7.57
N ILE A 158 -10.32 -3.44 6.30
CA ILE A 158 -11.04 -2.85 5.16
C ILE A 158 -12.41 -3.52 5.03
N THR A 159 -12.45 -4.82 5.32
CA THR A 159 -13.67 -5.64 5.40
C THR A 159 -13.55 -6.66 6.52
N ALA A 160 -14.62 -7.41 6.78
CA ALA A 160 -14.68 -8.49 7.75
C ALA A 160 -15.23 -9.77 7.10
N LEU A 161 -14.96 -10.89 7.77
CA LEU A 161 -15.64 -12.16 7.49
C LEU A 161 -17.11 -12.07 7.92
N ASP A 162 -17.95 -12.91 7.33
CA ASP A 162 -19.34 -13.04 7.78
C ASP A 162 -19.44 -13.72 9.15
N SER A 163 -20.66 -13.84 9.68
CA SER A 163 -20.92 -14.49 10.97
C SER A 163 -20.53 -15.98 11.01
N GLY A 164 -20.38 -16.62 9.85
CA GLY A 164 -19.90 -17.99 9.69
C GLY A 164 -18.39 -18.10 9.49
N GLY A 165 -17.64 -16.99 9.53
CA GLY A 165 -16.19 -16.98 9.30
C GLY A 165 -15.78 -17.15 7.84
N ASN A 166 -16.69 -16.90 6.89
CA ASN A 166 -16.42 -16.99 5.45
C ASN A 166 -16.14 -15.60 4.85
N PHE A 167 -15.31 -15.57 3.82
CA PHE A 167 -15.06 -14.37 3.01
C PHE A 167 -16.06 -14.21 1.86
N ASN A 168 -16.62 -15.32 1.37
CA ASN A 168 -17.51 -15.42 0.22
C ASN A 168 -16.87 -14.91 -1.09
N PRO A 169 -15.70 -15.43 -1.51
CA PRO A 169 -14.87 -14.81 -2.55
C PRO A 169 -15.55 -14.64 -3.90
N LYS A 170 -16.45 -15.56 -4.26
CA LYS A 170 -17.16 -15.55 -5.55
C LYS A 170 -18.45 -14.73 -5.54
N GLN A 171 -18.89 -14.26 -4.37
CA GLN A 171 -20.08 -13.42 -4.27
C GLN A 171 -19.82 -12.08 -4.94
N GLU A 172 -20.81 -11.61 -5.72
CA GLU A 172 -20.78 -10.29 -6.34
C GLU A 172 -20.94 -9.17 -5.31
N LEU A 173 -20.11 -8.15 -5.42
CA LEU A 173 -20.09 -7.01 -4.51
C LEU A 173 -21.19 -6.01 -4.85
N THR A 174 -21.82 -5.43 -3.83
CA THR A 174 -22.77 -4.32 -4.01
C THR A 174 -22.06 -2.98 -4.09
N ARG A 175 -22.73 -1.97 -4.64
CA ARG A 175 -22.19 -0.61 -4.77
C ARG A 175 -21.90 0.04 -3.42
N GLY A 176 -22.74 -0.23 -2.42
CA GLY A 176 -22.55 0.19 -1.04
C GLY A 176 -21.33 -0.47 -0.39
N GLU A 177 -21.18 -1.78 -0.52
CA GLU A 177 -20.00 -2.49 0.01
C GLU A 177 -18.70 -2.00 -0.65
N ALA A 178 -18.70 -1.82 -1.97
CA ALA A 178 -17.56 -1.29 -2.71
C ALA A 178 -17.16 0.10 -2.22
N ALA A 179 -18.14 0.99 -2.03
CA ALA A 179 -17.91 2.32 -1.49
C ALA A 179 -17.32 2.25 -0.06
N THR A 180 -17.85 1.38 0.80
CA THR A 180 -17.32 1.18 2.15
C THR A 180 -15.86 0.69 2.12
N TRP A 181 -15.54 -0.31 1.29
CA TRP A 181 -14.18 -0.86 1.23
C TRP A 181 -13.18 0.18 0.72
N VAL A 182 -13.55 0.92 -0.32
CA VAL A 182 -12.70 1.99 -0.87
C VAL A 182 -12.54 3.15 0.11
N TYR A 183 -13.61 3.53 0.82
CA TYR A 183 -13.53 4.53 1.88
C TYR A 183 -12.55 4.08 2.97
N ASN A 184 -12.69 2.85 3.49
CA ASN A 184 -11.80 2.29 4.52
C ASN A 184 -10.33 2.27 4.04
N ALA A 185 -10.09 1.85 2.80
CA ALA A 185 -8.75 1.89 2.20
C ALA A 185 -8.19 3.32 2.11
N SER A 186 -9.02 4.31 1.74
CA SER A 186 -8.58 5.72 1.71
C SER A 186 -8.24 6.25 3.11
N GLN A 187 -8.96 5.83 4.16
CA GLN A 187 -8.63 6.19 5.54
C GLN A 187 -7.28 5.62 5.98
N ILE A 188 -6.89 4.44 5.48
CA ILE A 188 -5.56 3.88 5.71
C ILE A 188 -4.51 4.77 5.05
N VAL A 189 -4.70 5.15 3.78
CA VAL A 189 -3.77 6.07 3.10
C VAL A 189 -3.62 7.35 3.90
N ASP A 190 -4.72 7.99 4.30
CA ASP A 190 -4.67 9.25 5.04
C ASP A 190 -3.93 9.10 6.38
N LYS A 191 -4.22 8.03 7.12
CA LYS A 191 -3.56 7.72 8.39
C LYS A 191 -2.05 7.50 8.23
N PHE A 192 -1.61 6.87 7.16
CA PHE A 192 -0.19 6.58 6.90
C PHE A 192 0.53 7.68 6.10
N ALA A 193 -0.20 8.55 5.38
CA ALA A 193 0.34 9.74 4.74
C ALA A 193 0.57 10.89 5.74
N GLN A 194 -0.25 10.96 6.80
CA GLN A 194 -0.06 11.89 7.92
C GLN A 194 1.02 11.44 8.89
N LYS A 195 1.44 10.18 8.83
CA LYS A 195 2.66 9.72 9.48
C LYS A 195 3.80 10.08 8.52
N PRO A 196 4.72 11.01 8.86
CA PRO A 196 5.90 11.17 8.03
C PRO A 196 6.50 9.78 7.81
N PRO A 197 6.94 9.43 6.58
CA PRO A 197 7.67 8.19 6.38
C PRO A 197 8.67 8.13 7.51
N ALA A 198 8.61 7.08 8.35
CA ALA A 198 9.46 6.97 9.53
C ALA A 198 10.84 7.39 9.05
N ALA A 199 11.33 8.55 9.52
CA ALA A 199 12.47 9.21 8.91
C ALA A 199 13.51 8.12 8.75
N VAL A 200 13.86 7.78 7.49
CA VAL A 200 14.83 6.72 7.25
C VAL A 200 16.04 7.18 8.01
N GLU A 201 16.30 6.51 9.14
CA GLU A 201 17.24 7.04 10.10
C GLU A 201 18.58 7.08 9.39
N GLN A 202 19.06 8.30 9.12
CA GLN A 202 20.28 8.48 8.36
C GLN A 202 21.43 7.93 9.19
N VAL A 203 22.08 6.91 8.64
CA VAL A 203 23.28 6.32 9.24
C VAL A 203 24.49 7.01 8.63
N ALA A 204 25.29 7.64 9.48
CA ALA A 204 26.54 8.27 9.06
C ALA A 204 27.56 7.19 8.69
N VAL A 205 28.17 7.33 7.52
CA VAL A 205 29.25 6.45 7.05
C VAL A 205 30.58 7.20 7.17
N THR A 206 31.46 6.73 8.05
CA THR A 206 32.84 7.23 8.11
C THR A 206 33.80 6.17 7.60
N VAL A 207 34.81 6.61 6.84
CA VAL A 207 35.83 5.73 6.26
C VAL A 207 37.19 6.18 6.78
N GLU A 208 37.87 5.29 7.48
CA GLU A 208 39.20 5.51 8.03
C GLU A 208 40.18 4.59 7.32
N LYS A 209 41.28 5.15 6.80
CA LYS A 209 42.35 4.34 6.22
C LYS A 209 43.06 3.56 7.33
N VAL A 210 43.13 2.23 7.21
CA VAL A 210 43.84 1.36 8.16
C VAL A 210 45.19 0.97 7.62
N THR A 211 45.24 0.56 6.35
CA THR A 211 46.46 0.25 5.60
C THR A 211 46.33 0.80 4.17
N ASP A 212 47.35 0.58 3.33
CA ASP A 212 47.27 0.95 1.91
C ASP A 212 46.18 0.18 1.15
N ASP A 213 45.87 -1.05 1.58
CA ASP A 213 44.93 -1.94 0.90
C ASP A 213 43.56 -2.06 1.60
N VAL A 214 43.41 -1.53 2.82
CA VAL A 214 42.20 -1.73 3.64
C VAL A 214 41.73 -0.44 4.31
N ASN A 215 40.45 -0.16 4.16
CA ASN A 215 39.72 0.87 4.90
C ASN A 215 38.79 0.24 5.95
N LYS A 216 38.66 0.88 7.10
CA LYS A 216 37.61 0.61 8.09
C LYS A 216 36.43 1.53 7.81
N VAL A 217 35.25 0.94 7.65
CA VAL A 217 33.99 1.66 7.49
C VAL A 217 33.25 1.57 8.82
N THR A 218 32.82 2.71 9.37
CA THR A 218 31.98 2.76 10.56
C THR A 218 30.64 3.38 10.23
N LEU A 219 29.58 2.64 10.53
CA LEU A 219 28.20 3.06 10.46
C LEU A 219 27.77 3.56 11.82
N THR A 220 27.30 4.80 11.92
CA THR A 220 26.93 5.42 13.19
C THR A 220 25.50 5.96 13.14
N ARG A 221 24.69 5.62 14.15
CA ARG A 221 23.39 6.24 14.39
C ARG A 221 23.58 7.63 15.01
N GLU A 222 22.63 8.53 14.80
CA GLU A 222 22.57 9.78 15.57
C GLU A 222 22.46 9.51 17.09
N GLU A 223 22.70 10.54 17.91
CA GLU A 223 22.60 10.43 19.37
C GLU A 223 21.23 9.93 19.81
N LYS A 224 21.22 8.85 20.61
CA LYS A 224 20.02 8.18 21.11
C LYS A 224 19.88 8.37 22.61
N PRO A 225 18.65 8.45 23.14
CA PRO A 225 18.40 8.84 24.53
C PRO A 225 18.72 7.74 25.57
N ASN A 226 18.95 6.50 25.14
CA ASN A 226 19.28 5.39 26.03
C ASN A 226 20.18 4.37 25.32
N ALA A 227 20.72 3.41 26.07
CA ALA A 227 21.65 2.40 25.58
C ALA A 227 21.04 1.22 24.79
N GLY A 228 19.70 1.13 24.69
CA GLY A 228 19.05 0.00 24.02
C GLY A 228 18.88 0.17 22.51
N TYR A 229 19.34 1.29 21.94
CA TYR A 229 19.40 1.48 20.50
C TYR A 229 20.66 0.81 19.94
N GLY A 230 20.50 -0.02 18.91
CA GLY A 230 21.60 -0.76 18.27
C GLY A 230 21.70 -0.53 16.76
N ILE A 231 22.86 -0.81 16.19
CA ILE A 231 23.08 -0.96 14.75
C ILE A 231 23.96 -2.21 14.55
N ALA A 232 23.64 -3.02 13.56
CA ALA A 232 24.44 -4.18 13.18
C ALA A 232 24.65 -4.21 11.67
N ILE A 233 25.89 -4.45 11.23
CA ILE A 233 26.18 -4.71 9.82
C ILE A 233 25.82 -6.16 9.54
N THR A 234 24.94 -6.38 8.56
CA THR A 234 24.48 -7.72 8.17
C THR A 234 25.19 -8.28 6.95
N GLY A 235 25.83 -7.44 6.15
CA GLY A 235 26.50 -7.88 4.95
C GLY A 235 27.25 -6.78 4.22
N ILE A 236 28.05 -7.19 3.24
CA ILE A 236 28.74 -6.29 2.32
C ILE A 236 28.62 -6.86 0.92
N ARG A 237 28.15 -6.04 -0.03
CA ARG A 237 28.09 -6.38 -1.46
C ARG A 237 29.11 -5.53 -2.20
N PHE A 238 30.02 -6.17 -2.93
CA PHE A 238 31.01 -5.50 -3.75
C PHE A 238 30.50 -5.39 -5.19
N GLY A 239 30.24 -4.17 -5.63
CA GLY A 239 29.77 -3.86 -6.99
C GLY A 239 30.92 -3.74 -7.99
N GLN A 240 30.63 -4.05 -9.25
CA GLN A 240 31.58 -3.82 -10.36
C GLN A 240 31.78 -2.32 -10.67
N ASP A 241 30.95 -1.45 -10.10
CA ASP A 241 31.01 0.00 -10.17
C ASP A 241 32.00 0.62 -9.17
N GLY A 242 32.74 -0.21 -8.42
CA GLY A 242 33.70 0.25 -7.40
C GLY A 242 33.06 0.63 -6.07
N GLN A 243 31.80 0.29 -5.83
CA GLN A 243 31.13 0.50 -4.55
C GLN A 243 31.15 -0.76 -3.67
N ALA A 244 31.33 -0.58 -2.37
CA ALA A 244 31.06 -1.58 -1.35
C ALA A 244 29.81 -1.17 -0.59
N VAL A 245 28.71 -1.85 -0.85
CA VAL A 245 27.42 -1.61 -0.19
C VAL A 245 27.37 -2.37 1.11
N VAL A 246 27.44 -1.66 2.24
CA VAL A 246 27.36 -2.20 3.60
C VAL A 246 25.90 -2.23 4.01
N THR A 247 25.32 -3.42 4.13
CA THR A 247 23.94 -3.59 4.59
C THR A 247 23.85 -3.64 6.10
N TYR A 248 22.83 -3.02 6.68
CA TYR A 248 22.70 -2.92 8.14
C TYR A 248 21.26 -3.04 8.65
N THR A 249 21.14 -3.36 9.93
CA THR A 249 19.87 -3.36 10.69
C THR A 249 19.96 -2.41 11.87
N LEU A 250 18.81 -1.85 12.25
CA LEU A 250 18.67 -0.98 13.41
C LEU A 250 17.80 -1.69 14.44
N THR A 251 18.23 -1.68 15.70
CA THR A 251 17.44 -2.19 16.83
C THR A 251 16.97 -1.02 17.67
N ASN A 252 15.67 -0.95 17.98
CA ASN A 252 15.15 0.00 18.95
C ASN A 252 14.86 -0.72 20.28
N PRO A 253 15.00 -0.05 21.42
CA PRO A 253 14.68 -0.63 22.71
C PRO A 253 13.18 -0.89 22.83
N ASP A 254 12.82 -1.98 23.52
CA ASP A 254 11.45 -2.22 23.98
C ASP A 254 11.00 -1.05 24.88
N PRO A 255 9.81 -0.47 24.69
CA PRO A 255 9.27 0.59 25.56
C PRO A 255 9.30 0.27 27.06
N ASP A 256 9.16 -1.01 27.44
CA ASP A 256 9.13 -1.46 28.84
C ASP A 256 10.53 -1.86 29.36
N SER A 257 11.57 -1.71 28.55
CA SER A 257 12.94 -2.05 28.94
C SER A 257 13.54 -1.01 29.90
N MET A 258 14.18 -1.49 30.96
CA MET A 258 14.93 -0.66 31.92
C MET A 258 16.32 -0.29 31.39
N ASN A 259 16.38 0.30 30.19
CA ASN A 259 17.64 0.79 29.63
C ASN A 259 18.14 2.04 30.37
N ALA A 260 19.45 2.12 30.58
CA ALA A 260 20.06 3.29 31.18
C ALA A 260 19.80 4.55 30.31
N ALA A 261 19.27 5.61 30.92
CA ALA A 261 18.95 6.89 30.28
C ALA A 261 20.21 7.73 30.05
N VAL A 262 21.12 7.21 29.24
CA VAL A 262 22.36 7.87 28.82
C VAL A 262 22.33 8.09 27.32
N ILE A 263 22.84 9.25 26.88
CA ILE A 263 22.95 9.54 25.46
C ILE A 263 24.02 8.62 24.85
N THR A 264 23.66 7.82 23.85
CA THR A 264 24.58 6.89 23.18
C THR A 264 24.63 7.13 21.68
N LYS A 265 25.76 6.76 21.06
CA LYS A 265 25.92 6.67 19.60
C LYS A 265 26.18 5.23 19.24
N ALA A 266 25.14 4.51 18.83
CA ALA A 266 25.31 3.13 18.39
C ALA A 266 26.13 3.12 17.09
N ALA A 267 27.17 2.29 17.05
CA ALA A 267 28.04 2.17 15.89
C ALA A 267 28.40 0.70 15.61
N ALA A 268 28.58 0.39 14.34
CA ALA A 268 29.10 -0.89 13.87
C ALA A 268 30.16 -0.64 12.81
N SER A 269 31.19 -1.48 12.77
CA SER A 269 32.29 -1.32 11.81
C SER A 269 32.53 -2.59 11.00
N ALA A 270 32.96 -2.41 9.76
CA ALA A 270 33.47 -3.47 8.91
C ALA A 270 34.70 -2.98 8.14
N TYR A 271 35.39 -3.90 7.46
CA TYR A 271 36.57 -3.60 6.67
C TYR A 271 36.32 -3.91 5.20
N ILE A 272 36.75 -3.00 4.33
CA ILE A 272 36.66 -3.14 2.88
C ILE A 272 38.02 -2.84 2.25
N ALA A 273 38.27 -3.37 1.05
CA ALA A 273 39.47 -3.02 0.31
C ALA A 273 39.46 -1.52 -0.05
N SER A 274 40.64 -0.88 -0.01
CA SER A 274 40.80 0.58 -0.08
C SER A 274 40.36 1.19 -1.43
N ASN A 275 40.29 0.36 -2.46
CA ASN A 275 39.81 0.73 -3.81
C ASN A 275 38.28 0.84 -3.92
N TYR A 276 37.52 0.41 -2.91
CA TYR A 276 36.06 0.53 -2.91
C TYR A 276 35.58 1.79 -2.18
N LYS A 277 34.55 2.43 -2.75
CA LYS A 277 33.79 3.49 -2.08
C LYS A 277 32.69 2.86 -1.22
N ALA A 278 32.72 3.11 0.09
CA ALA A 278 31.70 2.62 1.01
C ALA A 278 30.37 3.39 0.85
N VAL A 279 29.27 2.65 0.77
CA VAL A 279 27.90 3.18 0.87
C VAL A 279 27.10 2.29 1.81
N ALA A 280 26.07 2.82 2.47
CA ALA A 280 25.27 2.08 3.42
C ALA A 280 23.81 1.98 2.97
N GLU A 281 23.22 0.80 3.11
CA GLU A 281 21.82 0.55 2.78
C GLU A 281 21.16 -0.26 3.91
N PRO A 282 19.90 0.05 4.30
CA PRO A 282 19.19 -0.79 5.24
C PRO A 282 18.92 -2.17 4.63
N ASP A 283 19.03 -3.21 5.45
CA ASP A 283 18.74 -4.58 5.04
C ASP A 283 17.23 -4.73 4.78
N ALA A 284 16.88 -4.94 3.51
CA ALA A 284 15.49 -5.10 3.06
C ALA A 284 14.79 -6.31 3.69
N SER A 285 15.52 -7.27 4.24
CA SER A 285 14.96 -8.44 4.94
C SER A 285 14.65 -8.17 6.43
N ALA A 286 15.16 -7.07 6.99
CA ALA A 286 15.12 -6.78 8.43
C ALA A 286 14.11 -5.69 8.83
N SER A 287 13.37 -5.10 7.89
CA SER A 287 12.24 -4.22 8.20
C SER A 287 11.05 -4.94 8.88
N GLY A 288 11.24 -6.18 9.33
CA GLY A 288 10.23 -7.07 9.88
C GLY A 288 10.48 -7.55 11.31
N SER A 289 11.35 -6.90 12.09
CA SER A 289 11.51 -7.16 13.52
C SER A 289 11.41 -5.86 14.32
N ASN A 290 10.18 -5.44 14.58
CA ASN A 290 9.76 -4.73 15.79
C ASN A 290 8.48 -5.39 16.26
#